data_AF-A0ABD0RJG1-F1
#
_entry.id   AF-A0ABD0RJG1-F1
#
_cell.length_a   1.000
_cell.length_b   1.000
_cell.length_c   1.000
_cell.angle_alpha   90.00
_cell.angle_beta   90.00
_cell.angle_gamma   90.00
#
_symmetry.space_group_name_H-M   'P 1'
#
loop_
_entity.id
_entity.type
_entity.pdbx_description
1 polymer ?
#
loop_
_entity_poly.entity_id
_entity_poly.type
_entity_poly.pdbx_seq_one_letter_code
_entity_poly.pdbx_strand_id
1 'polypeptide(L)'
;PLFFTLLTHACTAKFSSNHIIKFADDTTVVGLIINNDETHYREEVAQLAEWCGTNNLSLNVSKTKEVVMDFRRNSVDHRPLTIDSSTVERVSSTKFLGVHITEDLTWTTNTMSLSKKAQQRLHFLRWLKRA
;
A
#
# COMPACT_ATOMS: atom_id res chain seq x y z
N PRO A 1 15.98 9.29 6.59
CA PRO A 1 16.91 8.73 7.60
C PRO A 1 17.61 7.47 7.06
N LEU A 2 18.89 7.59 6.67
CA LEU A 2 19.65 6.52 6.00
C LEU A 2 19.80 5.25 6.87
N PHE A 3 20.09 5.42 8.16
CA PHE A 3 20.27 4.29 9.08
C PHE A 3 19.00 3.44 9.24
N PHE A 4 17.82 4.07 9.22
CA PHE A 4 16.57 3.32 9.27
C PHE A 4 16.36 2.47 8.01
N THR A 5 16.69 3.01 6.83
CA THR A 5 16.65 2.25 5.57
C THR A 5 17.64 1.08 5.57
N LEU A 6 18.83 1.26 6.17
CA LEU A 6 19.80 0.17 6.33
C LEU A 6 19.31 -0.90 7.32
N LEU A 7 18.71 -0.48 8.44
CA LEU A 7 18.12 -1.39 9.43
C LEU A 7 17.04 -2.27 8.80
N THR A 8 16.13 -1.67 8.04
CA THR A 8 15.02 -2.40 7.40
C THR A 8 15.44 -3.09 6.11
N HIS A 9 16.66 -2.91 5.61
CA HIS A 9 17.13 -3.47 4.34
C HIS A 9 17.00 -5.00 4.30
N ALA A 10 17.34 -5.68 5.39
CA ALA A 10 17.30 -7.14 5.50
C ALA A 10 15.89 -7.74 5.47
N CYS A 11 14.85 -6.92 5.67
CA CYS A 11 13.47 -7.36 5.49
C CYS A 11 13.17 -7.49 3.99
N THR A 12 13.23 -8.71 3.47
CA THR A 12 13.04 -9.04 2.05
C THR A 12 11.97 -10.10 1.87
N ALA A 13 11.32 -10.11 0.70
CA ALA A 13 10.30 -11.10 0.41
C ALA A 13 10.89 -12.53 0.42
N LYS A 14 10.17 -13.48 1.02
CA LYS A 14 10.53 -14.90 1.00
C LYS A 14 10.08 -15.56 -0.30
N PHE A 15 8.89 -15.22 -0.79
CA PHE A 15 8.33 -15.82 -2.00
C PHE A 15 8.64 -14.96 -3.23
N SER A 16 9.06 -15.59 -4.33
CA SER A 16 9.31 -14.89 -5.60
C SER A 16 8.05 -14.29 -6.24
N SER A 17 6.86 -14.76 -5.84
CA SER A 17 5.58 -14.21 -6.25
C SER A 17 5.20 -12.93 -5.50
N ASN A 18 5.98 -12.55 -4.49
CA ASN A 18 5.70 -11.43 -3.63
C ASN A 18 6.83 -10.39 -3.70
N HIS A 19 6.49 -9.15 -3.39
CA HIS A 19 7.43 -8.04 -3.34
C HIS A 19 7.23 -7.25 -2.04
N ILE A 20 8.33 -6.92 -1.39
CA ILE A 20 8.36 -5.98 -0.26
C ILE A 20 8.99 -4.68 -0.76
N ILE A 21 8.19 -3.62 -0.78
CA ILE A 21 8.61 -2.28 -1.19
C ILE A 21 8.67 -1.41 0.07
N LYS A 22 9.81 -0.76 0.31
CA LYS A 22 10.06 0.05 1.51
C LYS A 22 10.38 1.49 1.12
N PHE A 23 9.75 2.44 1.79
CA PHE A 23 10.05 3.85 1.64
C PHE A 23 9.95 4.57 2.98
N ALA A 24 11.08 5.06 3.49
CA ALA A 24 11.17 5.57 4.86
C ALA A 24 10.59 4.54 5.86
N ASP A 25 9.57 4.91 6.62
CA ASP A 25 8.82 4.08 7.57
C ASP A 25 7.66 3.28 6.95
N ASP A 26 7.23 3.62 5.74
CA ASP A 26 6.18 2.91 5.04
C ASP A 26 6.73 1.62 4.38
N THR A 27 6.03 0.51 4.59
CA THR A 27 6.32 -0.78 3.94
C THR A 27 5.06 -1.28 3.25
N THR A 28 5.20 -1.76 2.02
CA THR A 28 4.12 -2.31 1.21
C THR A 28 4.47 -3.73 0.81
N VAL A 29 3.57 -4.67 1.10
CA VAL A 29 3.64 -6.06 0.65
C VAL A 29 2.71 -6.20 -0.55
N VAL A 30 3.25 -6.67 -1.66
CA VAL A 30 2.49 -7.00 -2.87
C VAL A 30 2.60 -8.50 -3.05
N GLY A 31 1.47 -9.21 -3.11
CA GLY A 31 1.46 -10.65 -3.35
C GLY A 31 0.56 -11.00 -4.52
N LEU A 32 1.02 -11.95 -5.34
CA LEU A 32 0.21 -12.50 -6.43
C LEU A 32 -0.65 -13.67 -5.90
N ILE A 33 -1.96 -13.55 -6.07
CA ILE A 33 -2.93 -14.61 -5.74
C ILE A 33 -3.24 -15.40 -7.02
N ILE A 34 -2.98 -16.71 -7.01
CA ILE A 34 -3.23 -17.60 -8.15
C ILE A 34 -4.20 -18.68 -7.71
N ASN A 35 -5.22 -19.00 -8.52
CA ASN A 35 -6.21 -20.04 -8.20
C ASN A 35 -6.93 -19.83 -6.85
N ASN A 36 -7.13 -18.58 -6.43
CA ASN A 36 -7.64 -18.20 -5.10
C ASN A 36 -6.74 -18.62 -3.92
N ASP A 37 -5.50 -19.01 -4.18
CA ASP A 37 -4.51 -19.28 -3.16
C ASP A 37 -3.76 -18.00 -2.79
N GLU A 38 -4.03 -17.52 -1.58
CA GLU A 38 -3.41 -16.34 -0.97
C GLU A 38 -2.36 -16.71 0.09
N THR A 39 -1.97 -17.99 0.18
CA THR A 39 -1.09 -18.51 1.24
C THR A 39 0.25 -17.80 1.25
N HIS A 40 0.92 -17.66 0.10
CA HIS A 40 2.20 -16.95 0.02
C HIS A 40 2.08 -15.50 0.50
N TYR A 41 1.03 -14.78 0.11
CA TYR A 41 0.81 -13.39 0.54
C TYR A 41 0.60 -13.31 2.06
N ARG A 42 -0.26 -14.18 2.62
CA ARG A 42 -0.52 -14.19 4.08
C ARG A 42 0.71 -14.57 4.89
N GLU A 43 1.48 -15.55 4.43
CA GLU A 43 2.74 -15.93 5.06
C GLU A 43 3.76 -14.78 5.03
N GLU A 44 3.81 -14.01 3.94
CA GLU A 44 4.67 -12.83 3.84
C GLU A 44 4.28 -11.75 4.87
N VAL A 45 2.98 -11.48 5.03
CA VAL A 45 2.49 -10.53 6.03
C VAL A 45 2.81 -11.00 7.46
N ALA A 46 2.63 -12.28 7.74
CA ALA A 46 2.95 -12.86 9.04
C ALA A 46 4.46 -12.77 9.36
N GLN A 47 5.32 -13.08 8.39
CA GLN A 47 6.77 -12.95 8.53
C GLN A 47 7.21 -11.50 8.69
N LEU A 48 6.58 -10.57 7.99
CA LEU A 48 6.82 -9.14 8.17
C LEU A 48 6.50 -8.71 9.61
N ALA A 49 5.37 -9.15 10.17
CA ALA A 49 4.99 -8.85 11.54
C ALA A 49 5.98 -9.43 12.56
N GLU A 50 6.40 -10.68 12.39
CA GLU A 50 7.42 -11.32 13.22
C GLU A 50 8.79 -10.62 13.12
N TRP A 51 9.20 -10.26 11.90
CA TRP A 51 10.45 -9.54 11.67
C TRP A 51 10.42 -8.17 12.34
N CYS A 52 9.31 -7.44 12.24
CA CYS A 52 9.13 -6.18 12.95
C CYS A 52 9.26 -6.37 14.46
N GLY A 53 8.56 -7.35 15.05
CA GLY A 53 8.65 -7.65 16.48
C GLY A 53 10.08 -7.97 16.94
N THR A 54 10.79 -8.80 16.17
CA THR A 54 12.18 -9.19 16.45
C THR A 54 13.15 -8.00 16.37
N ASN A 55 12.87 -7.02 15.51
CA ASN A 55 13.69 -5.82 15.30
C ASN A 55 13.18 -4.61 16.09
N ASN A 56 12.36 -4.82 17.13
CA ASN A 56 11.80 -3.77 17.99
C ASN A 56 11.00 -2.70 17.23
N LEU A 57 10.36 -3.09 16.13
CA LEU A 57 9.44 -2.27 15.36
C LEU A 57 7.99 -2.67 15.66
N SER A 58 7.10 -1.68 15.71
CA SER A 58 5.67 -1.91 15.90
C SER A 58 4.91 -1.58 14.62
N LEU A 59 4.09 -2.52 14.16
CA LEU A 59 3.18 -2.31 13.04
C LEU A 59 1.93 -1.57 13.51
N ASN A 60 1.59 -0.48 12.82
CA ASN A 60 0.35 0.23 13.07
C ASN A 60 -0.77 -0.34 12.19
N VAL A 61 -1.46 -1.37 12.70
CA VAL A 61 -2.55 -2.04 11.97
C VAL A 61 -3.67 -1.07 11.58
N SER A 62 -3.99 -0.07 12.42
CA SER A 62 -5.03 0.92 12.13
C SER A 62 -4.72 1.82 10.92
N LYS A 63 -3.43 2.05 10.65
CA LYS A 63 -2.96 2.79 9.47
C LYS A 63 -2.70 1.89 8.27
N THR A 64 -2.59 0.57 8.47
CA THR A 64 -2.38 -0.40 7.40
C THR A 64 -3.67 -0.55 6.60
N LYS A 65 -3.56 -0.55 5.27
CA LYS A 65 -4.69 -0.70 4.35
C LYS A 65 -4.40 -1.84 3.39
N GLU A 66 -5.41 -2.65 3.10
CA GLU A 66 -5.38 -3.70 2.09
C GLU A 66 -6.17 -3.24 0.86
N VAL A 67 -5.58 -3.40 -0.33
CA VAL A 67 -6.26 -3.23 -1.61
C VAL A 67 -6.14 -4.54 -2.37
N VAL A 68 -7.26 -5.15 -2.74
CA VAL A 68 -7.30 -6.37 -3.55
C VAL A 68 -7.75 -6.01 -4.95
N MET A 69 -6.94 -6.35 -5.95
CA MET A 69 -7.23 -6.09 -7.35
C MET A 69 -7.63 -7.41 -8.02
N ASP A 70 -8.91 -7.58 -8.31
CA ASP A 70 -9.45 -8.77 -8.97
C ASP A 70 -10.38 -8.38 -10.12
N PHE A 71 -9.98 -8.71 -11.34
CA PHE A 71 -10.69 -8.38 -12.58
C PHE A 71 -11.60 -9.51 -13.09
N ARG A 72 -11.71 -10.61 -12.34
CA ARG A 72 -12.57 -11.73 -12.72
C ARG A 72 -14.04 -11.35 -12.56
N ARG A 73 -14.90 -11.78 -13.50
CA ARG A 73 -16.35 -11.54 -13.44
C ARG A 73 -17.01 -12.15 -12.20
N ASN A 74 -16.51 -13.32 -11.78
CA ASN A 74 -16.92 -14.00 -10.55
C ASN A 74 -15.72 -13.97 -9.61
N SER A 75 -15.47 -12.81 -9.01
CA SER A 75 -14.44 -12.66 -7.99
C SER A 75 -14.83 -13.45 -6.74
N VAL A 76 -13.82 -13.94 -6.03
CA VAL A 76 -14.01 -14.59 -4.74
C VAL A 76 -13.79 -13.55 -3.67
N ASP A 77 -14.66 -13.54 -2.66
CA ASP A 77 -14.42 -12.70 -1.50
C ASP A 77 -13.31 -13.31 -0.64
N HIS A 78 -12.19 -12.61 -0.57
CA HIS A 78 -11.03 -13.02 0.21
C HIS A 78 -11.28 -12.76 1.69
N ARG A 79 -10.87 -13.70 2.55
CA ARG A 79 -11.03 -13.55 4.00
C ARG A 79 -10.33 -12.27 4.48
N PRO A 80 -10.84 -11.59 5.52
CA PRO A 80 -10.16 -10.42 6.06
C PRO A 80 -8.71 -10.73 6.45
N LEU A 81 -7.79 -9.82 6.14
CA LEU A 81 -6.40 -9.91 6.60
C LEU A 81 -6.33 -9.52 8.08
N THR A 82 -5.61 -10.31 8.87
CA THR A 82 -5.38 -10.04 10.29
C THR A 82 -3.89 -9.97 10.58
N ILE A 83 -3.49 -9.00 11.40
CA ILE A 83 -2.13 -8.82 11.93
C ILE A 83 -2.27 -8.68 13.44
N ASP A 84 -1.58 -9.51 14.21
CA ASP A 84 -1.65 -9.52 15.69
C ASP A 84 -3.09 -9.53 16.23
N SER A 85 -3.94 -10.40 15.65
CA SER A 85 -5.38 -10.52 15.95
C SER A 85 -6.24 -9.29 15.60
N SER A 86 -5.66 -8.25 15.00
CA SER A 86 -6.37 -7.06 14.54
C SER A 86 -6.64 -7.13 13.04
N THR A 87 -7.88 -6.85 12.62
CA THR A 87 -8.26 -6.86 11.20
C THR A 87 -7.73 -5.62 10.48
N VAL A 88 -7.09 -5.82 9.33
CA VAL A 88 -6.65 -4.75 8.43
C VAL A 88 -7.85 -4.25 7.62
N GLU A 89 -7.97 -2.92 7.49
CA GLU A 89 -9.05 -2.31 6.71
C GLU A 89 -8.82 -2.55 5.20
N ARG A 90 -9.80 -3.19 4.55
CA ARG A 90 -9.88 -3.27 3.08
C ARG A 90 -10.42 -1.96 2.54
N VAL A 91 -9.72 -1.37 1.58
CA VAL A 91 -10.14 -0.11 0.91
C VAL A 91 -10.11 -0.27 -0.60
N SER A 92 -10.98 0.46 -1.30
CA SER A 92 -11.02 0.50 -2.76
C SER A 92 -9.99 1.45 -3.38
N SER A 93 -9.41 2.35 -2.58
CA SER A 93 -8.31 3.22 -3.01
C SER A 93 -7.40 3.58 -1.85
N THR A 94 -6.10 3.65 -2.15
CA THR A 94 -5.09 4.17 -1.24
C THR A 94 -4.11 5.07 -1.97
N LYS A 95 -3.43 5.95 -1.23
CA LYS A 95 -2.42 6.84 -1.78
C LYS A 95 -1.03 6.28 -1.50
N PHE A 96 -0.37 5.79 -2.54
CA PHE A 96 0.98 5.25 -2.49
C PHE A 96 1.96 6.24 -3.11
N LEU A 97 2.92 6.74 -2.34
CA LEU A 97 3.97 7.68 -2.77
C LEU A 97 3.46 8.89 -3.58
N GLY A 98 2.28 9.39 -3.25
CA GLY A 98 1.68 10.54 -3.95
C GLY A 98 0.65 10.20 -5.02
N VAL A 99 0.58 8.94 -5.45
CA VAL A 99 -0.31 8.43 -6.50
C VAL A 99 -1.50 7.69 -5.87
N HIS A 100 -2.70 7.95 -6.36
CA HIS A 100 -3.86 7.14 -5.97
C HIS A 100 -3.86 5.82 -6.76
N ILE A 101 -3.77 4.71 -6.04
CA ILE A 101 -3.95 3.36 -6.55
C ILE A 101 -5.36 2.93 -6.16
N THR A 102 -6.10 2.36 -7.09
CA THR A 102 -7.48 1.90 -6.90
C THR A 102 -7.58 0.40 -7.20
N GLU A 103 -8.57 -0.27 -6.59
CA GLU A 103 -8.84 -1.70 -6.81
C GLU A 103 -9.18 -2.03 -8.27
N ASP A 104 -9.76 -1.08 -8.99
CA ASP A 104 -10.12 -1.17 -10.41
C ASP A 104 -8.99 -0.73 -11.35
N LEU A 105 -7.84 -0.30 -10.80
CA LEU A 105 -6.70 0.28 -11.51
C LEU A 105 -7.05 1.43 -12.47
N THR A 106 -8.18 2.12 -12.28
CA THR A 106 -8.52 3.29 -13.08
C THR A 106 -7.75 4.52 -12.59
N TRP A 107 -7.37 5.38 -13.54
CA TRP A 107 -6.62 6.61 -13.24
C TRP A 107 -7.51 7.79 -12.82
N THR A 108 -8.83 7.61 -12.75
CA THR A 108 -9.81 8.67 -12.55
C THR A 108 -9.53 9.45 -11.26
N THR A 109 -9.43 8.76 -10.12
CA THR A 109 -9.18 9.38 -8.80
C THR A 109 -7.86 10.15 -8.78
N ASN A 110 -6.79 9.56 -9.32
CA ASN A 110 -5.49 10.20 -9.39
C ASN A 110 -5.52 11.45 -10.30
N THR A 111 -6.12 11.33 -11.48
CA THR A 111 -6.19 12.41 -12.49
C THR A 111 -7.02 13.58 -11.98
N MET A 112 -8.15 13.33 -11.33
CA MET A 112 -8.95 14.36 -10.69
C MET A 112 -8.18 15.08 -9.58
N SER A 113 -7.46 14.33 -8.73
CA SER A 113 -6.63 14.88 -7.65
C SER A 113 -5.52 15.78 -8.19
N LEU A 114 -4.82 15.35 -9.25
CA LEU A 114 -3.78 16.13 -9.94
C LEU A 114 -4.37 17.39 -10.60
N SER A 115 -5.49 17.25 -11.31
CA SER A 115 -6.16 18.37 -11.99
C SER A 115 -6.58 19.45 -10.99
N LYS A 116 -7.16 19.05 -9.85
CA LYS A 116 -7.54 19.98 -8.77
C LYS A 116 -6.34 20.72 -8.20
N LYS A 117 -5.23 20.03 -7.94
CA LYS A 117 -3.97 20.66 -7.47
C LYS A 117 -3.41 21.64 -8.50
N ALA A 118 -3.44 21.29 -9.79
CA ALA A 118 -2.98 22.16 -10.85
C ALA A 118 -3.84 23.42 -10.96
N GLN A 119 -5.16 23.29 -10.88
CA GLN A 119 -6.11 24.42 -10.89
C GLN A 119 -5.87 25.37 -9.70
N GLN A 120 -5.64 24.85 -8.50
CA GLN A 120 -5.32 25.66 -7.32
C GLN A 120 -4.04 26.48 -7.53
N ARG A 121 -2.98 25.86 -8.05
CA ARG A 121 -1.72 26.56 -8.34
C ARG A 121 -1.89 27.62 -9.44
N LEU A 122 -2.63 27.29 -10.49
CA LEU A 122 -2.92 28.22 -11.58
C LEU A 122 -3.72 29.43 -11.09
N HIS A 123 -4.66 29.22 -10.17
CA HIS A 123 -5.41 30.32 -9.55
C HIS A 123 -4.48 31.31 -8.83
N PHE A 124 -3.54 30.82 -8.01
CA PHE A 124 -2.56 31.68 -7.36
C PHE A 124 -1.68 32.44 -8.35
N LEU A 125 -1.23 31.78 -9.43
CA LEU A 125 -0.44 32.44 -10.49
C LEU A 125 -1.24 33.53 -11.21
N ARG A 126 -2.52 33.29 -11.50
CA ARG A 126 -3.41 34.31 -12.10
C ARG A 126 -3.64 35.49 -11.19
N TRP A 127 -3.74 35.26 -9.87
CA TRP A 127 -3.86 36.31 -8.87
C TRP A 127 -2.59 37.17 -8.81
N LEU A 128 -1.41 36.53 -8.71
CA LEU A 128 -0.12 37.24 -8.68
C LEU A 128 0.16 38.06 -9.93
N LYS A 129 -0.27 37.60 -11.12
CA LYS A 129 -0.12 38.37 -12.37
C LYS A 129 -0.95 39.66 -12.40
N ARG A 130 -2.04 39.72 -11.62
CA ARG A 130 -2.94 40.88 -11.56
C ARG A 130 -2.53 41.91 -10.50
N ALA A 131 -1.71 41.50 -9.53
CA ALA A 131 -1.09 42.38 -8.55
C ALA A 131 0.12 43.09 -9.17
#